data_AF-A0A934GA12-F1
#
_entry.id   AF-A0A934GA12-F1
#
_cell.length_a   1.000
_cell.length_b   1.000
_cell.length_c   1.000
_cell.angle_alpha   90.00
_cell.angle_beta   90.00
_cell.angle_gamma   90.00
#
_symmetry.space_group_name_H-M   'P 1'
#
loop_
_entity.id
_entity.type
_entity.pdbx_description
1 polymer ?
#
loop_
_entity_poly.entity_id
_entity_poly.type
_entity_poly.pdbx_seq_one_letter_code
_entity_poly.pdbx_strand_id
1 'polypeptide(L)'
;ILDGKSGVPTGDRLLYALGKLFVYGPLRNVLCMNSIRVAYTAGAAIGPDLFRFYRSIGINLKQLYGSTETCAAVCLQPDGEIKFDSVGKPIPGVEVRIGDNGEVLVKSAAMLKGYYKRPDATAESIDAEGYFHTGDAGFFDEDGHLKIIDRAKDVGKMASGAIYAPNYIENKLKFFSHIKEAVAFGDRRDIVCAFINIDMGSVGNWAERRNIAYSGYADLAQREEVYRLICECVEKANAELAHDAMLCDSQVHRFLILHKELDPDDDELTRTRKVRRGFIAEKYQVLIDAIYSGKTSQFIETKVKFEDGRSGKVSADLRIMEAKTFPASAAKKAA
;
A
#
# COMPACT_ATOMS: atom_id res chain seq x y z
N ILE A 1 -8.42 21.56 10.67
CA ILE A 1 -8.49 22.03 12.08
C ILE A 1 -7.23 21.65 12.83
N LEU A 2 -6.89 20.36 12.90
CA LEU A 2 -5.67 19.89 13.58
C LEU A 2 -4.37 20.50 13.03
N ASP A 3 -4.29 20.72 11.71
CA ASP A 3 -3.09 21.27 11.07
C ASP A 3 -2.97 22.81 11.16
N GLY A 4 -3.85 23.48 11.91
CA GLY A 4 -3.78 24.94 12.08
C GLY A 4 -4.06 25.79 10.82
N LYS A 5 -4.30 25.18 9.65
CA LYS A 5 -4.50 25.88 8.37
C LYS A 5 -5.65 26.91 8.43
N SER A 6 -5.35 28.14 7.98
CA SER A 6 -6.31 29.22 7.77
C SER A 6 -7.13 28.93 6.52
N GLY A 7 -8.41 28.62 6.68
CA GLY A 7 -9.27 28.24 5.55
C GLY A 7 -10.46 27.37 5.91
N VAL A 8 -10.50 26.81 7.13
CA VAL A 8 -11.69 26.08 7.61
C VAL A 8 -12.80 27.06 7.98
N PRO A 9 -13.99 27.01 7.33
CA PRO A 9 -15.13 27.87 7.64
C PRO A 9 -15.55 27.80 9.11
N THR A 10 -16.08 28.90 9.63
CA THR A 10 -16.55 28.97 11.03
C THR A 10 -17.65 27.96 11.32
N GLY A 11 -18.54 27.70 10.36
CA GLY A 11 -19.58 26.67 10.48
C GLY A 11 -19.00 25.27 10.72
N ASP A 12 -18.00 24.86 9.94
CA ASP A 12 -17.34 23.56 10.11
C ASP A 12 -16.61 23.46 11.46
N ARG A 13 -16.05 24.57 11.95
CA ARG A 13 -15.45 24.61 13.30
C ARG A 13 -16.49 24.41 14.39
N LEU A 14 -17.68 24.99 14.25
CA LEU A 14 -18.79 24.79 15.18
C LEU A 14 -19.30 23.35 15.12
N LEU A 15 -19.53 22.80 13.92
CA LEU A 15 -19.93 21.41 13.73
C LEU A 15 -18.90 20.45 14.34
N TYR A 16 -17.60 20.72 14.14
CA TYR A 16 -16.54 19.92 14.75
C TYR A 16 -16.53 20.03 16.28
N ALA A 17 -16.79 21.21 16.85
CA ALA A 17 -16.90 21.39 18.30
C ALA A 17 -18.09 20.63 18.90
N LEU A 18 -19.26 20.67 18.24
CA LEU A 18 -20.42 19.87 18.61
C LEU A 18 -20.13 18.37 18.48
N GLY A 19 -19.51 17.96 17.37
CA GLY A 19 -19.05 16.59 17.15
C GLY A 19 -18.08 16.13 18.24
N LYS A 20 -17.16 17.01 18.69
CA LYS A 20 -16.25 16.73 19.81
C LYS A 20 -16.99 16.49 21.11
N LEU A 21 -18.06 17.23 21.38
CA LEU A 21 -18.86 17.07 22.60
C LEU A 21 -19.71 15.79 22.57
N PHE A 22 -20.40 15.51 21.47
CA PHE A 22 -21.41 14.46 21.39
C PHE A 22 -20.91 13.12 20.83
N VAL A 23 -19.87 13.12 19.99
CA VAL A 23 -19.43 11.94 19.23
C VAL A 23 -17.96 11.64 19.47
N TYR A 24 -17.06 12.53 19.06
CA TYR A 24 -15.62 12.25 19.03
C TYR A 24 -15.01 12.18 20.44
N GLY A 25 -15.43 13.04 21.37
CA GLY A 25 -14.97 13.01 22.76
C GLY A 25 -15.35 11.71 23.48
N PRO A 26 -16.64 11.32 23.50
CA PRO A 26 -17.08 10.03 24.02
C PRO A 26 -16.38 8.85 23.35
N LEU A 27 -16.27 8.85 22.02
CA LEU A 27 -15.58 7.78 21.27
C LEU A 27 -14.10 7.68 21.67
N ARG A 28 -13.40 8.81 21.75
CA ARG A 28 -12.00 8.86 22.20
C ARG A 28 -11.84 8.37 23.64
N ASN A 29 -12.85 8.60 24.49
CA ASN A 29 -12.87 8.07 25.85
C ASN A 29 -13.00 6.55 25.88
N VAL A 30 -13.94 5.99 25.10
CA VAL A 30 -14.16 4.53 25.00
C VAL A 30 -12.93 3.83 24.44
N LEU A 31 -12.22 4.47 23.51
CA LEU A 31 -10.95 3.97 22.98
C LEU A 31 -9.76 4.21 23.92
N CYS A 32 -9.97 4.79 25.11
CA CYS A 32 -8.93 5.14 26.09
C CYS A 32 -7.85 6.10 25.55
N MET A 33 -8.19 6.95 24.58
CA MET A 33 -7.26 7.85 23.89
C MET A 33 -7.30 9.30 24.40
N ASN A 34 -7.99 9.55 25.52
CA ASN A 34 -8.26 10.91 25.98
C ASN A 34 -7.03 11.72 26.43
N SER A 35 -6.01 11.03 26.92
CA SER A 35 -4.80 11.65 27.45
C SER A 35 -3.64 11.66 26.44
N ILE A 36 -3.87 11.21 25.20
CA ILE A 36 -2.84 11.19 24.17
C ILE A 36 -2.47 12.63 23.79
N ARG A 37 -1.18 12.96 23.96
CA ARG A 37 -0.59 14.24 23.56
C ARG A 37 0.23 14.14 22.26
N VAL A 38 0.90 13.01 22.08
CA VAL A 38 1.75 12.73 20.93
C VAL A 38 1.38 11.34 20.42
N ALA A 39 1.08 11.24 19.13
CA ALA A 39 0.73 9.98 18.48
C ALA A 39 1.56 9.82 17.21
N TYR A 40 2.41 8.80 17.18
CA TYR A 40 3.11 8.37 15.98
C TYR A 40 2.78 6.91 15.69
N THR A 41 2.74 6.59 14.40
CA THR A 41 2.75 5.21 13.90
C THR A 41 4.03 4.96 13.11
N ALA A 42 4.49 3.71 13.11
CA ALA A 42 5.77 3.27 12.56
C ALA A 42 5.72 1.80 12.13
N GLY A 43 6.79 1.33 11.52
CA GLY A 43 7.02 -0.09 11.21
C GLY A 43 6.38 -0.57 9.91
N ALA A 44 5.15 -0.14 9.61
CA ALA A 44 4.51 -0.35 8.31
C ALA A 44 3.64 0.84 7.95
N ALA A 45 3.45 1.07 6.64
CA ALA A 45 2.52 2.07 6.15
C ALA A 45 1.10 1.70 6.58
N ILE A 46 0.35 2.66 7.11
CA ILE A 46 -1.07 2.49 7.42
C ILE A 46 -1.94 3.19 6.37
N GLY A 47 -3.15 2.66 6.17
CA GLY A 47 -4.05 3.19 5.16
C GLY A 47 -4.47 4.63 5.44
N PRO A 48 -4.61 5.48 4.39
CA PRO A 48 -5.05 6.86 4.52
C PRO A 48 -6.37 6.99 5.29
N ASP A 49 -7.29 6.03 5.15
CA ASP A 49 -8.59 6.08 5.83
C ASP A 49 -8.49 5.84 7.33
N LEU A 50 -7.64 4.90 7.77
CA LEU A 50 -7.36 4.70 9.19
C LEU A 50 -6.68 5.93 9.78
N PHE A 51 -5.76 6.52 9.03
CA PHE A 51 -5.07 7.74 9.40
C PHE A 51 -6.05 8.93 9.52
N ARG A 52 -6.94 9.10 8.54
CA ARG A 52 -8.03 10.10 8.53
C ARG A 52 -9.00 9.88 9.69
N PHE A 53 -9.34 8.65 10.02
CA PHE A 53 -10.23 8.32 11.14
C PHE A 53 -9.65 8.80 12.48
N TYR A 54 -8.41 8.43 12.81
CA TYR A 54 -7.81 8.87 14.07
C TYR A 54 -7.68 10.39 14.15
N ARG A 55 -7.35 11.04 13.03
CA ARG A 55 -7.32 12.49 12.95
C ARG A 55 -8.68 13.14 13.06
N SER A 56 -9.73 12.56 12.47
CA SER A 56 -11.07 13.12 12.57
C SER A 56 -11.58 13.13 14.02
N ILE A 57 -11.25 12.10 14.81
CA ILE A 57 -11.60 12.04 16.24
C ILE A 57 -10.68 12.87 17.15
N GLY A 58 -9.75 13.64 16.57
CA GLY A 58 -8.90 14.60 17.29
C GLY A 58 -7.59 14.02 17.81
N ILE A 59 -7.16 12.84 17.37
CA ILE A 59 -5.81 12.33 17.61
C ILE A 59 -4.90 12.85 16.51
N ASN A 60 -3.91 13.66 16.87
CA ASN A 60 -2.89 14.14 15.93
C ASN A 60 -1.91 13.02 15.58
N LEU A 61 -2.41 11.96 14.92
CA LEU A 61 -1.63 10.83 14.46
C LEU A 61 -0.72 11.28 13.31
N LYS A 62 0.55 10.88 13.41
CA LYS A 62 1.65 11.22 12.52
C LYS A 62 2.44 9.96 12.15
N GLN A 63 3.18 9.99 11.05
CA GLN A 63 4.08 8.88 10.68
C GLN A 63 5.52 9.19 11.08
N LEU A 64 6.26 8.13 11.39
CA LEU A 64 7.71 8.15 11.49
C LEU A 64 8.29 6.97 10.73
N TYR A 65 9.50 7.15 10.22
CA TYR A 65 10.26 6.11 9.53
C TYR A 65 11.62 5.93 10.17
N GLY A 66 12.05 4.68 10.24
CA GLY A 66 13.38 4.26 10.64
C GLY A 66 13.39 2.76 10.88
N SER A 67 14.56 2.25 11.23
CA SER A 67 14.77 0.83 11.51
C SER A 67 15.61 0.66 12.78
N THR A 68 15.90 -0.61 13.13
CA THR A 68 16.82 -0.94 14.22
C THR A 68 18.20 -0.35 13.97
N GLU A 69 18.66 -0.43 12.72
CA GLU A 69 19.95 0.07 12.23
C GLU A 69 20.12 1.59 12.35
N THR A 70 19.02 2.33 12.35
CA THR A 70 19.03 3.80 12.45
C THR A 70 18.61 4.30 13.84
N CYS A 71 18.52 3.42 14.83
CA CYS A 71 18.01 3.73 16.17
C CYS A 71 16.62 4.40 16.14
N ALA A 72 15.66 3.69 15.53
CA ALA A 72 14.23 3.98 15.50
C ALA A 72 13.76 5.10 14.55
N ALA A 73 14.37 6.29 14.55
CA ALA A 73 13.82 7.43 13.79
C ALA A 73 14.85 8.07 12.86
N VAL A 74 14.49 8.15 11.58
CA VAL A 74 15.17 8.86 10.49
C VAL A 74 14.33 10.06 10.07
N CYS A 75 13.04 9.83 9.84
CA CYS A 75 12.08 10.87 9.44
C CYS A 75 10.89 10.92 10.40
N LEU A 76 10.38 12.13 10.63
CA LEU A 76 9.19 12.41 11.43
C LEU A 76 8.31 13.40 10.68
N GLN A 77 6.99 13.17 10.64
CA GLN A 77 6.07 14.23 10.22
C GLN A 77 6.00 15.31 11.31
N PRO A 78 6.28 16.58 10.98
CA PRO A 78 6.08 17.68 11.93
C PRO A 78 4.59 18.02 12.07
N ASP A 79 4.22 18.72 13.13
CA ASP A 79 2.84 19.18 13.30
C ASP A 79 2.46 20.18 12.19
N GLY A 80 1.24 20.05 11.65
CA GLY A 80 0.73 20.93 10.61
C GLY A 80 1.07 20.54 9.16
N GLU A 81 2.03 19.64 8.95
CA GLU A 81 2.49 19.23 7.62
C GLU A 81 2.18 17.75 7.31
N ILE A 82 1.00 17.29 7.68
CA ILE A 82 0.66 15.88 7.58
C ILE A 82 0.34 15.52 6.14
N LYS A 83 1.02 14.50 5.63
CA LYS A 83 0.81 13.88 4.32
C LYS A 83 0.61 12.39 4.49
N PHE A 84 -0.49 11.82 3.99
CA PHE A 84 -0.85 10.42 4.26
C PHE A 84 0.07 9.42 3.54
N ASP A 85 0.75 9.88 2.51
CA ASP A 85 1.64 9.11 1.63
C ASP A 85 3.13 9.34 1.91
N SER A 86 3.46 10.09 2.97
CA SER A 86 4.84 10.38 3.37
C SER A 86 5.16 9.86 4.77
N VAL A 87 6.44 9.62 5.04
CA VAL A 87 6.98 9.33 6.37
C VAL A 87 7.56 10.55 7.09
N GLY A 88 7.44 11.74 6.49
CA GLY A 88 7.87 13.01 7.06
C GLY A 88 9.23 13.50 6.58
N LYS A 89 9.79 14.44 7.33
CA LYS A 89 11.07 15.08 7.02
C LYS A 89 12.21 14.44 7.83
N PRO A 90 13.45 14.41 7.31
CA PRO A 90 14.60 14.00 8.08
C PRO A 90 14.70 14.79 9.40
N ILE A 91 14.96 14.08 10.49
CA ILE A 91 15.09 14.72 11.80
C ILE A 91 16.43 15.48 11.91
N PRO A 92 16.55 16.48 12.80
CA PRO A 92 17.81 17.22 12.97
C PRO A 92 19.00 16.28 13.23
N GLY A 93 20.08 16.46 12.47
CA GLY A 93 21.29 15.64 12.57
C GLY A 93 21.26 14.32 11.80
N VAL A 94 20.19 14.04 11.05
CA VAL A 94 20.10 12.91 10.12
C VAL A 94 20.19 13.43 8.70
N GLU A 95 21.18 12.94 7.97
CA GLU A 95 21.29 13.15 6.53
C GLU A 95 20.61 11.99 5.79
N VAL A 96 19.78 12.32 4.81
CA VAL A 96 19.12 11.35 3.94
C VAL A 96 19.41 11.70 2.50
N ARG A 97 19.86 10.72 1.71
CA ARG A 97 20.08 10.84 0.27
C ARG A 97 19.31 9.74 -0.45
N ILE A 98 18.97 9.98 -1.71
CA ILE A 98 18.41 8.95 -2.60
C ILE A 98 19.53 8.53 -3.55
N GLY A 99 19.90 7.26 -3.54
CA GLY A 99 20.90 6.69 -4.45
C GLY A 99 20.37 6.57 -5.88
N ASP A 100 21.26 6.29 -6.84
CA ASP A 100 20.92 6.20 -8.27
C ASP A 100 19.88 5.11 -8.59
N ASN A 101 19.81 4.07 -7.75
CA ASN A 101 18.82 2.99 -7.80
C ASN A 101 17.49 3.35 -7.10
N GLY A 102 17.34 4.58 -6.58
CA GLY A 102 16.20 5.02 -5.80
C GLY A 102 16.23 4.60 -4.32
N GLU A 103 17.31 3.98 -3.85
CA GLU A 103 17.45 3.55 -2.46
C GLU A 103 17.65 4.74 -1.51
N VAL A 104 17.00 4.69 -0.36
CA VAL A 104 17.17 5.66 0.72
C VAL A 104 18.45 5.33 1.48
N LEU A 105 19.41 6.26 1.45
CA LEU A 105 20.68 6.20 2.15
C LEU A 105 20.62 7.13 3.36
N VAL A 106 21.06 6.66 4.52
CA VAL A 106 20.95 7.40 5.78
C VAL A 106 22.32 7.57 6.41
N LYS A 107 22.62 8.76 6.94
CA LYS A 107 23.81 9.00 7.75
C LYS A 107 23.45 9.77 9.02
N SER A 108 23.78 9.21 10.17
CA SER A 108 23.45 9.78 11.48
C SER A 108 24.40 9.28 12.57
N ALA A 109 24.58 10.08 13.61
CA ALA A 109 25.29 9.67 14.82
C ALA A 109 24.59 8.51 15.57
N ALA A 110 23.31 8.30 15.32
CA ALA A 110 22.51 7.26 15.97
C ALA A 110 22.55 5.90 15.27
N MET A 111 23.26 5.77 14.15
CA MET A 111 23.30 4.52 13.39
C MET A 111 24.05 3.40 14.12
N LEU A 112 23.78 2.16 13.70
CA LEU A 112 24.56 1.00 14.13
C LEU A 112 26.05 1.21 13.87
N LYS A 113 26.88 0.61 14.73
CA LYS A 113 28.33 0.50 14.48
C LYS A 113 28.70 -0.67 13.59
N GLY A 114 27.82 -1.67 13.51
CA GLY A 114 28.03 -2.88 12.74
C GLY A 114 27.26 -4.06 13.32
N TYR A 115 27.17 -5.12 12.51
CA TYR A 115 26.51 -6.36 12.89
C TYR A 115 27.46 -7.26 13.69
N TYR A 116 26.98 -7.80 14.80
CA TYR A 116 27.78 -8.64 15.69
C TYR A 116 28.31 -9.89 14.97
N LYS A 117 29.65 -10.07 14.98
CA LYS A 117 30.36 -11.16 14.31
C LYS A 117 30.12 -11.25 12.79
N ARG A 118 29.68 -10.16 12.16
CA ARG A 118 29.42 -10.07 10.72
C ARG A 118 30.08 -8.81 10.11
N PRO A 119 31.41 -8.77 10.02
CA PRO A 119 32.12 -7.63 9.42
C PRO A 119 31.83 -7.50 7.92
N ASP A 120 31.54 -8.62 7.25
CA ASP A 120 31.06 -8.71 5.86
C ASP A 120 29.76 -7.93 5.67
N ALA A 121 28.71 -8.27 6.43
CA ALA A 121 27.41 -7.60 6.34
C ALA A 121 27.50 -6.11 6.75
N THR A 122 28.41 -5.79 7.66
CA THR A 122 28.65 -4.40 8.08
C THR A 122 29.23 -3.57 6.93
N ALA A 123 30.25 -4.10 6.23
CA ALA A 123 30.87 -3.45 5.10
C ALA A 123 29.94 -3.37 3.87
N GLU A 124 29.02 -4.32 3.72
CA GLU A 124 27.98 -4.27 2.68
C GLU A 124 26.91 -3.21 2.96
N SER A 125 26.61 -2.95 4.24
CA SER A 125 25.49 -2.08 4.63
C SER A 125 25.88 -0.63 4.87
N ILE A 126 27.17 -0.33 5.05
CA ILE A 126 27.68 1.03 5.27
C ILE A 126 28.76 1.31 4.22
N ASP A 127 28.55 2.33 3.39
CA ASP A 127 29.48 2.69 2.34
C ASP A 127 30.72 3.45 2.85
N ALA A 128 31.66 3.73 1.95
CA ALA A 128 32.90 4.44 2.27
C ALA A 128 32.68 5.90 2.71
N GLU A 129 31.53 6.50 2.37
CA GLU A 129 31.14 7.85 2.80
C GLU A 129 30.44 7.83 4.18
N GLY A 130 30.15 6.65 4.72
CA GLY A 130 29.49 6.44 5.99
C GLY A 130 27.96 6.51 5.90
N TYR A 131 27.37 6.31 4.73
CA TYR A 131 25.93 6.14 4.58
C TYR A 131 25.53 4.67 4.74
N PHE A 132 24.45 4.45 5.48
CA PHE A 132 23.79 3.17 5.64
C PHE A 132 22.77 2.94 4.52
N HIS A 133 22.86 1.78 3.87
CA HIS A 133 21.93 1.27 2.87
C HIS A 133 20.70 0.65 3.54
N THR A 134 19.57 1.37 3.51
CA THR A 134 18.32 0.90 4.16
C THR A 134 17.67 -0.29 3.45
N GLY A 135 17.98 -0.45 2.16
CA GLY A 135 17.29 -1.33 1.23
C GLY A 135 15.83 -0.94 0.98
N ASP A 136 15.39 0.24 1.42
CA ASP A 136 14.10 0.83 1.08
C ASP A 136 14.30 1.81 -0.09
N ALA A 137 13.38 1.81 -1.05
CA ALA A 137 13.33 2.79 -2.11
C ALA A 137 12.36 3.92 -1.74
N GLY A 138 12.70 5.13 -2.14
CA GLY A 138 11.90 6.31 -1.85
C GLY A 138 12.33 7.53 -2.65
N PHE A 139 11.57 8.60 -2.47
CA PHE A 139 11.89 9.91 -3.05
C PHE A 139 11.36 11.02 -2.17
N PHE A 140 11.93 12.22 -2.33
CA PHE A 140 11.42 13.42 -1.68
C PHE A 140 10.37 14.09 -2.55
N ASP A 141 9.30 14.57 -1.93
CA ASP A 141 8.39 15.50 -2.58
C ASP A 141 8.87 16.95 -2.49
N GLU A 142 8.13 17.86 -3.14
CA GLU A 142 8.46 19.28 -3.25
C GLU A 142 8.59 20.00 -1.90
N ASP A 143 7.93 19.51 -0.84
CA ASP A 143 8.00 20.09 0.51
C ASP A 143 9.13 19.47 1.36
N GLY A 144 9.96 18.59 0.77
CA GLY A 144 11.06 17.89 1.45
C GLY A 144 10.61 16.70 2.30
N HIS A 145 9.39 16.20 2.08
CA HIS A 145 8.85 15.03 2.77
C HIS A 145 9.27 13.76 2.04
N LEU A 146 9.86 12.80 2.77
CA LEU A 146 10.27 11.51 2.23
C LEU A 146 9.03 10.61 2.03
N LYS A 147 8.90 9.99 0.86
CA LYS A 147 7.94 8.92 0.61
C LYS A 147 8.71 7.61 0.41
N ILE A 148 8.31 6.58 1.14
CA ILE A 148 8.82 5.22 0.95
C ILE A 148 7.88 4.49 0.01
N ILE A 149 8.43 3.94 -1.07
CA ILE A 149 7.64 3.27 -2.11
C ILE A 149 7.67 1.76 -1.95
N ASP A 150 8.85 1.16 -1.79
CA ASP A 150 9.01 -0.29 -1.74
C ASP A 150 10.39 -0.67 -1.16
N ARG A 151 10.75 -1.95 -1.12
CA ARG A 151 12.12 -2.41 -0.99
C ARG A 151 12.86 -2.17 -2.31
N ALA A 152 14.08 -1.64 -2.23
CA ALA A 152 14.89 -1.30 -3.41
C ALA A 152 15.08 -2.48 -4.38
N LYS A 153 15.19 -3.70 -3.86
CA LYS A 153 15.30 -4.93 -4.68
C LYS A 153 14.01 -5.35 -5.40
N ASP A 154 12.86 -4.88 -4.91
CA ASP A 154 11.53 -5.25 -5.43
C ASP A 154 11.02 -4.18 -6.42
N VAL A 155 11.67 -3.01 -6.50
CA VAL A 155 11.38 -1.98 -7.51
C VAL A 155 11.88 -2.43 -8.88
N GLY A 156 10.97 -2.47 -9.84
CA GLY A 156 11.23 -2.75 -11.24
C GLY A 156 11.12 -1.51 -12.12
N LYS A 157 11.11 -1.73 -13.43
CA LYS A 157 10.87 -0.67 -14.42
C LYS A 157 9.82 -1.12 -15.43
N MET A 158 8.90 -0.24 -15.77
CA MET A 158 7.99 -0.46 -16.88
C MET A 158 8.76 -0.44 -18.22
N ALA A 159 8.12 -0.91 -19.30
CA ALA A 159 8.72 -0.85 -20.64
C ALA A 159 9.04 0.59 -21.11
N SER A 160 8.29 1.58 -20.60
CA SER A 160 8.55 3.01 -20.80
C SER A 160 9.79 3.54 -20.07
N GLY A 161 10.37 2.76 -19.15
CA GLY A 161 11.43 3.19 -18.24
C GLY A 161 10.91 3.83 -16.95
N ALA A 162 9.59 4.03 -16.81
CA ALA A 162 8.98 4.52 -15.57
C ALA A 162 9.20 3.56 -14.40
N ILE A 163 9.24 4.10 -13.18
CA ILE A 163 9.42 3.32 -11.95
C ILE A 163 8.19 2.44 -11.74
N TYR A 164 8.43 1.16 -11.44
CA TYR A 164 7.39 0.20 -11.07
C TYR A 164 7.63 -0.31 -9.64
N ALA A 165 6.73 0.05 -8.72
CA ALA A 165 6.81 -0.33 -7.31
C ALA A 165 5.60 -1.22 -6.94
N PRO A 166 5.72 -2.56 -7.02
CA PRO A 166 4.60 -3.47 -6.85
C PRO A 166 3.97 -3.37 -5.45
N ASN A 167 4.75 -3.40 -4.37
CA ASN A 167 4.18 -3.35 -3.02
C ASN A 167 3.46 -2.03 -2.76
N TYR A 168 3.90 -0.93 -3.37
CA TYR A 168 3.24 0.36 -3.24
C TYR A 168 1.80 0.32 -3.76
N ILE A 169 1.63 -0.22 -4.98
CA ILE A 169 0.34 -0.39 -5.64
C ILE A 169 -0.53 -1.37 -4.85
N GLU A 170 0.04 -2.53 -4.48
CA GLU A 170 -0.65 -3.56 -3.70
C GLU A 170 -1.14 -3.02 -2.35
N ASN A 171 -0.33 -2.24 -1.64
CA ASN A 171 -0.71 -1.65 -0.36
C ASN A 171 -1.79 -0.58 -0.51
N LYS A 172 -1.72 0.26 -1.56
CA LYS A 172 -2.79 1.23 -1.87
C LYS A 172 -4.12 0.53 -2.10
N LEU A 173 -4.12 -0.58 -2.83
CA LEU A 173 -5.32 -1.39 -3.05
C LEU A 173 -5.81 -2.04 -1.74
N LYS A 174 -4.90 -2.57 -0.90
CA LYS A 174 -5.24 -3.18 0.39
C LYS A 174 -5.74 -2.20 1.45
N PHE A 175 -5.61 -0.90 1.25
CA PHE A 175 -6.22 0.08 2.14
C PHE A 175 -7.75 0.13 2.02
N PHE A 176 -8.31 -0.38 0.92
CA PHE A 176 -9.74 -0.59 0.80
C PHE A 176 -10.13 -1.87 1.54
N SER A 177 -11.04 -1.76 2.51
CA SER A 177 -11.48 -2.89 3.34
C SER A 177 -12.13 -4.04 2.56
N HIS A 178 -12.47 -3.85 1.28
CA HIS A 178 -13.00 -4.88 0.39
C HIS A 178 -11.91 -5.73 -0.26
N ILE A 179 -10.64 -5.32 -0.20
CA ILE A 179 -9.50 -5.99 -0.81
C ILE A 179 -8.63 -6.59 0.30
N LYS A 180 -8.56 -7.93 0.32
CA LYS A 180 -7.75 -8.68 1.29
C LYS A 180 -6.29 -8.77 0.86
N GLU A 181 -6.07 -9.09 -0.40
CA GLU A 181 -4.73 -9.20 -0.99
C GLU A 181 -4.75 -8.69 -2.43
N ALA A 182 -3.61 -8.14 -2.86
CA ALA A 182 -3.41 -7.72 -4.22
C ALA A 182 -2.02 -8.14 -4.68
N VAL A 183 -1.89 -8.53 -5.95
CA VAL A 183 -0.61 -8.84 -6.59
C VAL A 183 -0.52 -8.05 -7.87
N ALA A 184 0.42 -7.10 -7.93
CA ALA A 184 0.62 -6.26 -9.09
C ALA A 184 1.67 -6.89 -10.04
N PHE A 185 1.43 -6.74 -11.34
CA PHE A 185 2.34 -7.13 -12.41
C PHE A 185 2.54 -5.93 -13.32
N GLY A 186 3.79 -5.58 -13.63
CA GLY A 186 4.11 -4.40 -14.44
C GLY A 186 5.58 -4.26 -14.81
N ASP A 187 6.48 -4.99 -14.14
CA ASP A 187 7.90 -5.02 -14.49
C ASP A 187 8.09 -5.48 -15.94
N ARG A 188 8.77 -4.64 -16.74
CA ARG A 188 9.04 -4.81 -18.17
C ARG A 188 7.76 -5.00 -19.01
N ARG A 189 6.65 -4.40 -18.59
CA ARG A 189 5.37 -4.38 -19.31
C ARG A 189 4.95 -2.95 -19.64
N ASP A 190 4.08 -2.81 -20.63
CA ASP A 190 3.55 -1.51 -21.07
C ASP A 190 2.48 -0.95 -20.12
N ILE A 191 1.78 -1.83 -19.41
CA ILE A 191 0.71 -1.48 -18.48
C ILE A 191 0.87 -2.28 -17.18
N VAL A 192 0.37 -1.75 -16.08
CA VAL A 192 0.24 -2.51 -14.83
C VAL A 192 -1.10 -3.24 -14.81
N CYS A 193 -1.05 -4.51 -14.46
CA CYS A 193 -2.20 -5.38 -14.23
C CYS A 193 -2.19 -5.90 -12.79
N ALA A 194 -3.36 -6.22 -12.22
CA ALA A 194 -3.42 -6.72 -10.84
C ALA A 194 -4.33 -7.96 -10.68
N PHE A 195 -3.91 -8.87 -9.81
CA PHE A 195 -4.79 -9.87 -9.22
C PHE A 195 -5.29 -9.37 -7.87
N ILE A 196 -6.58 -9.57 -7.61
CA ILE A 196 -7.21 -9.11 -6.38
C ILE A 196 -7.90 -10.30 -5.68
N ASN A 197 -7.68 -10.43 -4.38
CA ASN A 197 -8.55 -11.19 -3.50
C ASN A 197 -9.47 -10.24 -2.75
N ILE A 198 -10.77 -10.52 -2.81
CA ILE A 198 -11.74 -9.84 -1.95
C ILE A 198 -11.57 -10.27 -0.49
N ASP A 199 -11.91 -9.38 0.43
CA ASP A 199 -12.13 -9.75 1.83
C ASP A 199 -13.54 -10.32 2.01
N MET A 200 -13.62 -11.63 2.30
CA MET A 200 -14.89 -12.35 2.39
C MET A 200 -15.85 -11.75 3.43
N GLY A 201 -15.35 -11.31 4.58
CA GLY A 201 -16.19 -10.77 5.65
C GLY A 201 -16.77 -9.39 5.29
N SER A 202 -15.91 -8.51 4.77
CA SER A 202 -16.28 -7.16 4.35
C SER A 202 -17.21 -7.15 3.15
N VAL A 203 -16.85 -7.89 2.09
CA VAL A 203 -17.66 -7.98 0.87
C VAL A 203 -18.94 -8.78 1.11
N GLY A 204 -18.89 -9.84 1.93
CA GLY A 204 -20.08 -10.60 2.33
C GLY A 204 -21.11 -9.73 3.05
N ASN A 205 -20.69 -8.95 4.05
CA ASN A 205 -21.58 -8.00 4.75
C ASN A 205 -22.12 -6.92 3.80
N TRP A 206 -21.28 -6.41 2.90
CA TRP A 206 -21.69 -5.44 1.88
C TRP A 206 -22.77 -6.00 0.94
N ALA A 207 -22.63 -7.28 0.55
CA ALA A 207 -23.54 -8.01 -0.32
C ALA A 207 -24.88 -8.31 0.39
N GLU A 208 -24.83 -8.77 1.63
CA GLU A 208 -26.01 -9.05 2.47
C GLU A 208 -26.87 -7.81 2.67
N ARG A 209 -26.26 -6.66 2.97
CA ARG A 209 -26.98 -5.37 3.10
C ARG A 209 -27.69 -4.92 1.82
N ARG A 210 -27.32 -5.50 0.67
CA ARG A 210 -27.91 -5.24 -0.65
C ARG A 210 -28.78 -6.39 -1.15
N ASN A 211 -29.03 -7.40 -0.31
CA ASN A 211 -29.78 -8.61 -0.66
C ASN A 211 -29.16 -9.39 -1.83
N ILE A 212 -27.83 -9.38 -1.95
CA ILE A 212 -27.12 -10.17 -2.96
C ILE A 212 -26.83 -11.55 -2.37
N ALA A 213 -27.50 -12.58 -2.88
CA ALA A 213 -27.30 -13.96 -2.44
C ALA A 213 -26.06 -14.58 -3.09
N TYR A 214 -25.22 -15.23 -2.28
CA TYR A 214 -24.03 -15.97 -2.72
C TYR A 214 -23.87 -17.28 -1.95
N SER A 215 -23.22 -18.26 -2.58
CA SER A 215 -23.04 -19.62 -2.03
C SER A 215 -21.67 -19.84 -1.37
N GLY A 216 -20.69 -18.99 -1.66
CA GLY A 216 -19.34 -19.05 -1.10
C GLY A 216 -18.41 -18.03 -1.75
N TYR A 217 -17.12 -18.12 -1.44
CA TYR A 217 -16.12 -17.16 -1.92
C TYR A 217 -16.06 -17.08 -3.44
N ALA A 218 -15.92 -18.21 -4.13
CA ALA A 218 -15.78 -18.24 -5.59
C ALA A 218 -16.98 -17.61 -6.29
N ASP A 219 -18.20 -17.90 -5.81
CA ASP A 219 -19.43 -17.30 -6.33
C ASP A 219 -19.47 -15.79 -6.09
N LEU A 220 -19.24 -15.35 -4.85
CA LEU A 220 -19.24 -13.92 -4.50
C LEU A 220 -18.18 -13.14 -5.28
N ALA A 221 -16.96 -13.66 -5.37
CA ALA A 221 -15.84 -13.06 -6.09
C ALA A 221 -16.11 -12.87 -7.59
N GLN A 222 -16.97 -13.71 -8.18
CA GLN A 222 -17.32 -13.61 -9.59
C GLN A 222 -18.62 -12.83 -9.88
N ARG A 223 -19.29 -12.27 -8.86
CA ARG A 223 -20.47 -11.43 -9.06
C ARG A 223 -20.12 -10.11 -9.74
N GLU A 224 -20.98 -9.67 -10.65
CA GLU A 224 -20.79 -8.42 -11.39
C GLU A 224 -20.77 -7.22 -10.45
N GLU A 225 -21.62 -7.23 -9.42
CA GLU A 225 -21.71 -6.20 -8.39
C GLU A 225 -20.41 -6.08 -7.59
N VAL A 226 -19.74 -7.21 -7.33
CA VAL A 226 -18.45 -7.24 -6.63
C VAL A 226 -17.33 -6.76 -7.55
N TYR A 227 -17.33 -7.15 -8.82
CA TYR A 227 -16.40 -6.58 -9.80
C TYR A 227 -16.53 -5.05 -9.89
N ARG A 228 -17.75 -4.51 -9.93
CA ARG A 228 -17.97 -3.05 -9.92
C ARG A 228 -17.44 -2.40 -8.63
N LEU A 229 -17.73 -2.99 -7.47
CA LEU A 229 -17.22 -2.51 -6.17
C LEU A 229 -15.68 -2.44 -6.15
N ILE A 230 -15.02 -3.50 -6.61
CA ILE A 230 -13.56 -3.56 -6.66
C ILE A 230 -13.01 -2.59 -7.72
N CYS A 231 -13.69 -2.41 -8.86
CA CYS A 231 -13.33 -1.42 -9.87
C CYS A 231 -13.30 -0.01 -9.28
N GLU A 232 -14.32 0.38 -8.50
CA GLU A 232 -14.33 1.68 -7.82
C GLU A 232 -13.14 1.84 -6.87
N CYS A 233 -12.70 0.78 -6.20
CA CYS A 233 -11.52 0.80 -5.33
C CYS A 233 -10.23 0.99 -6.16
N VAL A 234 -10.08 0.24 -7.25
CA VAL A 234 -8.93 0.35 -8.17
C VAL A 234 -8.86 1.74 -8.80
N GLU A 235 -9.98 2.29 -9.25
CA GLU A 235 -10.04 3.62 -9.86
C GLU A 235 -9.72 4.73 -8.85
N LYS A 236 -10.15 4.61 -7.60
CA LYS A 236 -9.73 5.52 -6.53
C LYS A 236 -8.23 5.45 -6.27
N ALA A 237 -7.65 4.24 -6.25
CA ALA A 237 -6.21 4.07 -6.14
C ALA A 237 -5.46 4.69 -7.34
N ASN A 238 -5.97 4.50 -8.56
CA ASN A 238 -5.42 5.10 -9.78
C ASN A 238 -5.48 6.63 -9.75
N ALA A 239 -6.59 7.21 -9.30
CA ALA A 239 -6.71 8.65 -9.15
C ALA A 239 -5.66 9.21 -8.19
N GLU A 240 -5.40 8.52 -7.07
CA GLU A 240 -4.31 8.90 -6.15
C GLU A 240 -2.93 8.77 -6.80
N LEU A 241 -2.67 7.66 -7.51
CA LEU A 241 -1.40 7.44 -8.22
C LEU A 241 -1.15 8.51 -9.29
N ALA A 242 -2.18 8.99 -9.97
CA ALA A 242 -2.06 10.03 -10.99
C ALA A 242 -1.59 11.39 -10.44
N HIS A 243 -1.71 11.61 -9.13
CA HIS A 243 -1.16 12.78 -8.45
C HIS A 243 0.32 12.62 -8.05
N ASP A 244 0.87 11.42 -8.14
CA ASP A 244 2.26 11.14 -7.79
C ASP A 244 3.16 11.21 -9.03
N ALA A 245 4.02 12.21 -9.12
CA ALA A 245 4.83 12.46 -10.30
C ALA A 245 5.75 11.28 -10.67
N MET A 246 6.20 10.50 -9.68
CA MET A 246 7.12 9.38 -9.89
C MET A 246 6.40 8.06 -10.19
N LEU A 247 5.13 7.94 -9.81
CA LEU A 247 4.36 6.69 -9.90
C LEU A 247 3.10 6.77 -10.77
N CYS A 248 2.81 7.92 -11.37
CA CYS A 248 1.62 8.14 -12.20
C CYS A 248 1.49 7.17 -13.40
N ASP A 249 2.61 6.68 -13.93
CA ASP A 249 2.63 5.72 -15.03
C ASP A 249 2.34 4.27 -14.57
N SER A 250 2.40 4.01 -13.26
CA SER A 250 2.16 2.69 -12.64
C SER A 250 0.69 2.44 -12.25
N GLN A 251 -0.27 3.12 -12.89
CA GLN A 251 -1.70 2.90 -12.65
C GLN A 251 -2.14 1.52 -13.11
N VAL A 252 -3.07 0.88 -12.40
CA VAL A 252 -3.61 -0.44 -12.74
C VAL A 252 -4.60 -0.27 -13.89
N HIS A 253 -4.26 -0.77 -15.08
CA HIS A 253 -5.11 -0.69 -16.27
C HIS A 253 -6.14 -1.83 -16.31
N ARG A 254 -5.73 -3.03 -15.89
CA ARG A 254 -6.57 -4.23 -15.95
C ARG A 254 -6.43 -5.04 -14.68
N PHE A 255 -7.52 -5.64 -14.22
CA PHE A 255 -7.50 -6.52 -13.06
C PHE A 255 -8.46 -7.69 -13.20
N LEU A 256 -8.26 -8.71 -12.38
CA LEU A 256 -9.21 -9.79 -12.17
C LEU A 256 -9.35 -10.10 -10.68
N ILE A 257 -10.46 -10.72 -10.31
CA ILE A 257 -10.68 -11.20 -8.95
C ILE A 257 -10.43 -12.71 -8.94
N LEU A 258 -9.48 -13.17 -8.12
CA LEU A 258 -9.15 -14.59 -8.01
C LEU A 258 -10.32 -15.38 -7.41
N HIS A 259 -10.54 -16.60 -7.91
CA HIS A 259 -11.60 -17.52 -7.45
C HIS A 259 -11.33 -18.16 -6.09
N LYS A 260 -10.12 -18.02 -5.56
CA LYS A 260 -9.73 -18.44 -4.21
C LYS A 260 -8.84 -17.38 -3.58
N GLU A 261 -8.82 -17.35 -2.27
CA GLU A 261 -7.83 -16.57 -1.52
C GLU A 261 -6.43 -17.16 -1.68
N LEU A 262 -5.41 -16.30 -1.79
CA LEU A 262 -4.01 -16.72 -1.76
C LEU A 262 -3.69 -17.29 -0.37
N ASP A 263 -3.01 -18.44 -0.36
CA ASP A 263 -2.80 -19.21 0.87
C ASP A 263 -1.33 -19.60 1.09
N PRO A 264 -0.80 -19.51 2.33
CA PRO A 264 0.55 -19.99 2.63
C PRO A 264 0.77 -21.49 2.38
N ASP A 265 -0.24 -22.34 2.57
CA ASP A 265 -0.13 -23.79 2.36
C ASP A 265 -0.08 -24.16 0.87
N ASP A 266 -0.56 -23.25 0.01
CA ASP A 266 -0.45 -23.33 -1.44
C ASP A 266 0.85 -22.72 -2.00
N ASP A 267 1.79 -22.35 -1.13
CA ASP A 267 3.08 -21.72 -1.45
C ASP A 267 2.97 -20.31 -2.07
N GLU A 268 1.78 -19.72 -2.09
CA GLU A 268 1.50 -18.40 -2.67
C GLU A 268 1.92 -17.26 -1.75
N LEU A 269 1.80 -17.49 -0.43
CA LEU A 269 2.20 -16.57 0.61
C LEU A 269 3.26 -17.22 1.52
N THR A 270 4.06 -16.41 2.22
CA THR A 270 4.82 -16.89 3.38
C THR A 270 3.87 -17.12 4.57
N ARG A 271 4.34 -17.81 5.61
CA ARG A 271 3.60 -17.92 6.89
C ARG A 271 3.32 -16.55 7.55
N THR A 272 4.15 -15.55 7.25
CA THR A 272 3.95 -14.14 7.63
C THR A 272 3.07 -13.36 6.62
N ARG A 273 2.39 -14.07 5.71
CA ARG A 273 1.50 -13.54 4.66
C ARG A 273 2.18 -12.57 3.69
N LYS A 274 3.48 -12.74 3.42
CA LYS A 274 4.16 -12.01 2.34
C LYS A 274 3.96 -12.72 1.01
N VAL A 275 3.64 -11.95 -0.04
CA VAL A 275 3.40 -12.45 -1.40
C VAL A 275 4.67 -13.05 -2.00
N ARG A 276 4.59 -14.30 -2.49
CA ARG A 276 5.68 -14.97 -3.24
C ARG A 276 5.48 -14.79 -4.74
N ARG A 277 5.73 -13.58 -5.24
CA ARG A 277 5.42 -13.16 -6.63
C ARG A 277 5.92 -14.09 -7.72
N GLY A 278 7.16 -14.57 -7.63
CA GLY A 278 7.71 -15.49 -8.63
C GLY A 278 6.91 -16.79 -8.75
N PHE A 279 6.49 -17.34 -7.60
CA PHE A 279 5.68 -18.56 -7.56
C PHE A 279 4.24 -18.31 -8.04
N ILE A 280 3.64 -17.18 -7.65
CA ILE A 280 2.31 -16.77 -8.15
C ILE A 280 2.35 -16.58 -9.66
N ALA A 281 3.40 -15.94 -10.19
CA ALA A 281 3.54 -15.72 -11.62
C ALA A 281 3.60 -17.03 -12.41
N GLU A 282 4.36 -18.00 -11.91
CA GLU A 282 4.42 -19.35 -12.50
C GLU A 282 3.08 -20.08 -12.40
N LYS A 283 2.48 -20.15 -11.20
CA LYS A 283 1.23 -20.88 -10.95
C LYS A 283 0.05 -20.32 -11.75
N TYR A 284 -0.01 -19.00 -11.90
CA TYR A 284 -1.10 -18.29 -12.55
C TYR A 284 -0.71 -17.73 -13.92
N GLN A 285 0.31 -18.27 -14.57
CA GLN A 285 0.82 -17.80 -15.86
C GLN A 285 -0.30 -17.69 -16.92
N VAL A 286 -1.23 -18.65 -16.94
CA VAL A 286 -2.39 -18.64 -17.84
C VAL A 286 -3.26 -17.39 -17.68
N LEU A 287 -3.44 -16.92 -16.44
CA LEU A 287 -4.19 -15.69 -16.16
C LEU A 287 -3.38 -14.44 -16.51
N ILE A 288 -2.07 -14.46 -16.27
CA ILE A 288 -1.16 -13.37 -16.65
C ILE A 288 -1.16 -13.20 -18.17
N ASP A 289 -1.04 -14.28 -18.93
CA ASP A 289 -1.06 -14.21 -20.39
C ASP A 289 -2.41 -13.69 -20.90
N ALA A 290 -3.52 -14.08 -20.26
CA ALA A 290 -4.84 -13.58 -20.60
C ALA A 290 -5.02 -12.08 -20.32
N ILE A 291 -4.55 -11.59 -19.16
CA ILE A 291 -4.69 -10.18 -18.78
C ILE A 291 -3.81 -9.26 -19.63
N TYR A 292 -2.75 -9.77 -20.27
CA TYR A 292 -1.93 -9.00 -21.22
C TYR A 292 -2.32 -9.20 -22.70
N SER A 293 -3.09 -10.24 -23.04
CA SER A 293 -3.49 -10.52 -24.44
C SER A 293 -4.83 -9.89 -24.86
N GLY A 294 -5.40 -9.00 -24.04
CA GLY A 294 -6.68 -8.34 -24.36
C GLY A 294 -7.94 -9.19 -24.13
N LYS A 295 -7.84 -10.41 -23.59
CA LYS A 295 -9.02 -11.25 -23.30
C LYS A 295 -9.93 -10.64 -22.24
N THR A 296 -11.23 -10.87 -22.33
CA THR A 296 -12.22 -10.39 -21.35
C THR A 296 -12.54 -11.41 -20.25
N SER A 297 -12.19 -12.68 -20.46
CA SER A 297 -12.28 -13.72 -19.43
C SER A 297 -11.24 -14.82 -19.68
N GLN A 298 -10.98 -15.63 -18.65
CA GLN A 298 -10.06 -16.76 -18.73
C GLN A 298 -10.45 -17.86 -17.74
N PHE A 299 -10.67 -19.06 -18.27
CA PHE A 299 -10.82 -20.26 -17.47
C PHE A 299 -9.48 -20.69 -16.84
N ILE A 300 -9.53 -21.10 -15.58
CA ILE A 300 -8.41 -21.70 -14.86
C ILE A 300 -8.90 -22.86 -13.99
N GLU A 301 -8.05 -23.89 -13.88
CA GLU A 301 -8.17 -24.94 -12.87
C GLU A 301 -6.93 -24.90 -11.98
N THR A 302 -7.11 -24.59 -10.70
CA THR A 302 -6.02 -24.45 -9.72
C THR A 302 -6.06 -25.62 -8.74
N LYS A 303 -4.91 -26.24 -8.49
CA LYS A 303 -4.76 -27.18 -7.37
C LYS A 303 -4.71 -26.41 -6.06
N VAL A 304 -5.50 -26.85 -5.09
CA VAL A 304 -5.59 -26.28 -3.74
C VAL A 304 -5.21 -27.36 -2.74
N LYS A 305 -4.31 -27.06 -1.82
CA LYS A 305 -4.04 -27.88 -0.63
C LYS A 305 -4.93 -27.38 0.50
N PHE A 306 -5.70 -28.27 1.10
CA PHE A 306 -6.48 -27.99 2.30
C PHE A 306 -5.61 -28.13 3.54
N GLU A 307 -6.01 -27.49 4.64
CA GLU A 307 -5.29 -27.53 5.93
C GLU A 307 -5.10 -28.97 6.47
N ASP A 308 -5.97 -29.90 6.07
CA ASP A 308 -5.89 -31.32 6.43
C ASP A 308 -4.91 -32.14 5.56
N GLY A 309 -4.19 -31.48 4.66
CA GLY A 309 -3.21 -32.07 3.76
C GLY A 309 -3.80 -32.68 2.48
N ARG A 310 -5.13 -32.68 2.31
CA ARG A 310 -5.75 -33.14 1.06
C ARG A 310 -5.51 -32.14 -0.06
N SER A 311 -5.39 -32.63 -1.28
CA SER A 311 -5.32 -31.78 -2.48
C SER A 311 -6.63 -31.86 -3.26
N GLY A 312 -7.22 -30.71 -3.56
CA GLY A 312 -8.39 -30.56 -4.42
C GLY A 312 -8.08 -29.74 -5.67
N LYS A 313 -9.11 -29.56 -6.50
CA LYS A 313 -9.09 -28.67 -7.65
C LYS A 313 -10.24 -27.68 -7.52
N VAL A 314 -9.95 -26.40 -7.74
CA VAL A 314 -10.96 -25.36 -7.87
C VAL A 314 -10.82 -24.77 -9.26
N SER A 315 -11.92 -24.73 -10.00
CA SER A 315 -11.95 -24.13 -11.33
C SER A 315 -12.94 -22.99 -11.39
N ALA A 316 -12.64 -22.00 -12.22
CA ALA A 316 -13.50 -20.85 -12.45
C ALA A 316 -13.18 -20.22 -13.80
N ASP A 317 -14.17 -19.56 -14.40
CA ASP A 317 -13.95 -18.60 -15.47
C ASP A 317 -13.86 -17.20 -14.84
N LEU A 318 -12.67 -16.59 -14.91
CA LEU A 318 -12.41 -15.31 -14.30
C LEU A 318 -12.62 -14.20 -15.31
N ARG A 319 -13.48 -13.23 -14.97
CA ARG A 319 -13.63 -12.00 -15.76
C ARG A 319 -12.39 -11.12 -15.59
N ILE A 320 -11.96 -10.51 -16.67
CA ILE A 320 -10.92 -9.48 -16.70
C ILE A 320 -11.61 -8.14 -16.92
N MET A 321 -11.43 -7.21 -15.99
CA MET A 321 -11.98 -5.86 -16.10
C MET A 321 -10.90 -4.84 -16.39
N GLU A 322 -11.28 -3.84 -17.19
CA GLU A 322 -10.51 -2.63 -17.37
C GLU A 322 -10.88 -1.64 -16.27
N ALA A 323 -9.88 -0.94 -15.74
CA ALA A 323 -10.06 0.12 -14.77
C ALA A 323 -9.70 1.45 -15.43
N LYS A 324 -10.47 2.49 -15.12
CA LYS A 324 -10.14 3.85 -15.58
C LYS A 324 -8.79 4.29 -15.01
N THR A 325 -7.94 4.80 -15.91
CA THR A 325 -6.73 5.55 -15.54
C THR A 325 -6.97 7.04 -15.71
N PHE A 326 -6.15 7.83 -15.03
CA PHE A 326 -6.26 9.28 -14.94
C PHE A 326 -5.02 9.92 -15.53
N PRO A 327 -5.14 11.08 -16.20
CA PRO A 327 -3.98 11.81 -16.68
C PRO A 327 -3.12 12.23 -15.49
N ALA A 328 -1.80 12.15 -15.64
CA ALA A 328 -0.86 12.66 -14.64
C ALA A 328 -1.18 14.13 -14.34
N SER A 329 -1.32 14.47 -13.05
CA SER A 329 -1.50 15.85 -12.62
C SER A 329 -0.35 16.72 -13.14
N ALA A 330 -0.64 17.95 -13.55
CA ALA A 330 0.29 18.85 -14.23
C ALA A 330 1.52 19.30 -13.39
N ALA A 331 1.79 18.68 -12.24
CA ALA A 331 3.02 18.87 -11.44
C ALA A 331 4.31 18.43 -12.17
N LYS A 332 4.22 18.07 -13.46
CA LYS A 332 5.32 17.68 -14.34
C LYS A 332 6.27 18.81 -14.78
N LYS A 333 6.30 19.98 -14.12
CA LYS A 333 7.15 21.11 -14.54
C LYS A 333 7.84 21.84 -13.39
N ALA A 334 8.80 21.18 -12.75
CA ALA A 334 10.04 21.82 -12.30
C ALA A 334 11.08 20.71 -12.17
N ALA A 335 11.82 20.49 -13.25
CA ALA A 335 13.08 19.76 -13.24
C ALA A 335 14.19 20.65 -12.67
#